data_AF-A0A957F2V3-F1
#
_entry.id   AF-A0A957F2V3-F1
#
_cell.length_a   1.000
_cell.length_b   1.000
_cell.length_c   1.000
_cell.angle_alpha   90.00
_cell.angle_beta   90.00
_cell.angle_gamma   90.00
#
_symmetry.space_group_name_H-M   'P 1'
#
loop_
_entity.id
_entity.type
_entity.pdbx_description
1 polymer ?
#
loop_
_entity_poly.entity_id
_entity_poly.type
_entity_poly.pdbx_seq_one_letter_code
_entity_poly.pdbx_strand_id
1 'polypeptide(L)'
;PRSRAGDHLAGQLLRSGTSPAAHYAEARGAESLNDFIHKLKLCVKELNESRIWLKIILGSNMPATANLPSVFSECDELCRIIHASIRTAKNKQRPRP
;
A
#
# COMPACT_ATOMS: atom_id res chain seq x y z
N PRO A 1 19.09 -6.28 -11.05
CA PRO A 1 20.43 -6.93 -11.11
C PRO A 1 20.39 -8.22 -10.29
N ARG A 2 21.10 -9.29 -10.69
CA ARG A 2 21.21 -10.49 -9.86
C ARG A 2 22.22 -10.24 -8.75
N SER A 3 21.75 -9.71 -7.62
CA SER A 3 22.53 -9.49 -6.41
C SER A 3 21.66 -9.82 -5.21
N ARG A 4 22.25 -10.24 -4.08
CA ARG A 4 21.50 -10.57 -2.87
C ARG A 4 20.60 -9.42 -2.40
N ALA A 5 21.08 -8.18 -2.52
CA ALA A 5 20.29 -6.99 -2.19
C ALA A 5 19.13 -6.78 -3.18
N GLY A 6 19.37 -6.97 -4.48
CA GLY A 6 18.33 -6.89 -5.50
C GLY A 6 17.25 -7.95 -5.32
N ASP A 7 17.65 -9.21 -5.06
CA ASP A 7 16.73 -10.33 -4.84
C ASP A 7 15.89 -10.13 -3.57
N HIS A 8 16.51 -9.60 -2.50
CA HIS A 8 15.80 -9.26 -1.28
C HIS A 8 14.76 -8.16 -1.51
N LEU A 9 15.13 -7.04 -2.13
CA LEU A 9 14.22 -5.93 -2.42
C LEU A 9 13.08 -6.35 -3.35
N ALA A 10 13.40 -7.15 -4.38
CA ALA A 10 12.39 -7.70 -5.29
C ALA A 10 11.38 -8.59 -4.57
N GLY A 11 11.85 -9.47 -3.68
CA GLY A 11 10.97 -10.31 -2.86
C GLY A 11 10.08 -9.51 -1.91
N GLN A 12 10.63 -8.46 -1.29
CA GLN A 12 9.84 -7.59 -0.40
C GLN A 12 8.78 -6.79 -1.18
N LEU A 13 9.13 -6.22 -2.34
CA LEU A 13 8.18 -5.52 -3.20
C LEU A 13 7.11 -6.44 -3.78
N LEU A 14 7.47 -7.65 -4.18
CA LEU A 14 6.50 -8.60 -4.71
C LEU A 14 5.43 -8.94 -3.68
N ARG A 15 5.84 -9.13 -2.42
CA ARG A 15 4.91 -9.41 -1.31
C ARG A 15 4.06 -8.20 -0.96
N SER A 16 4.71 -7.09 -0.60
CA SER A 16 4.04 -5.87 -0.14
C SER A 16 3.25 -5.15 -1.22
N GLY A 17 3.60 -5.31 -2.50
CA GLY A 17 2.94 -4.67 -3.64
C GLY A 17 1.70 -5.42 -4.13
N THR A 18 1.59 -6.72 -3.83
CA THR A 18 0.44 -7.55 -4.24
C THR A 18 -0.59 -7.73 -3.12
N SER A 19 -0.15 -7.76 -1.86
CA SER A 19 -1.03 -7.87 -0.68
C SER A 19 -2.09 -6.76 -0.54
N PRO A 20 -1.89 -5.49 -0.95
CA PRO A 20 -2.91 -4.45 -0.81
C PRO A 20 -4.20 -4.78 -1.57
N ALA A 21 -4.08 -5.39 -2.74
CA ALA A 21 -5.23 -5.80 -3.56
C ALA A 21 -6.06 -6.89 -2.85
N ALA A 22 -5.40 -7.86 -2.22
CA ALA A 22 -6.06 -8.91 -1.43
C ALA A 22 -6.80 -8.32 -0.22
N HIS A 23 -6.15 -7.46 0.57
CA HIS A 23 -6.80 -6.80 1.71
C HIS A 23 -7.96 -5.89 1.28
N TYR A 24 -7.85 -5.23 0.13
CA TYR A 24 -8.97 -4.45 -0.40
C TYR A 24 -10.15 -5.34 -0.82
N ALA A 25 -9.89 -6.51 -1.42
CA ALA A 25 -10.92 -7.47 -1.75
C ALA A 25 -11.62 -8.00 -0.48
N GLU A 26 -10.87 -8.31 0.58
CA GLU A 26 -11.42 -8.69 1.88
C GLU A 26 -12.28 -7.57 2.48
N ALA A 27 -11.85 -6.31 2.35
CA ALA A 27 -12.58 -5.16 2.86
C ALA A 27 -13.94 -5.03 2.15
N ARG A 28 -14.01 -5.30 0.84
CA ARG A 28 -15.27 -5.30 0.09
C ARG A 28 -16.29 -6.34 0.60
N GLY A 29 -15.81 -7.43 1.20
CA GLY A 29 -16.64 -8.47 1.83
C GLY A 29 -16.73 -8.33 3.36
N ALA A 30 -16.45 -7.15 3.93
CA ALA A 30 -16.44 -6.97 5.37
C ALA A 30 -17.82 -7.13 6.02
N GLU A 31 -17.87 -7.80 7.17
CA GLU A 31 -19.11 -8.09 7.91
C GLU A 31 -19.58 -6.91 8.77
N SER A 32 -18.71 -5.92 8.98
CA SER A 32 -19.04 -4.70 9.72
C SER A 32 -18.21 -3.51 9.26
N LEU A 33 -18.62 -2.30 9.63
CA LEU A 33 -17.86 -1.09 9.35
C LEU A 33 -16.50 -1.06 10.08
N ASN A 34 -16.41 -1.69 11.26
CA ASN A 34 -15.14 -1.84 11.98
C ASN A 34 -14.19 -2.78 11.24
N ASP A 35 -14.70 -3.91 10.77
CA ASP A 35 -13.94 -4.87 9.96
C ASP A 35 -13.48 -4.25 8.63
N PHE A 36 -14.37 -3.51 7.96
CA PHE A 36 -14.03 -2.73 6.75
C PHE A 36 -12.85 -1.79 7.00
N ILE A 37 -12.93 -0.98 8.07
CA ILE A 37 -11.85 -0.04 8.43
C ILE A 37 -10.56 -0.80 8.79
N HIS A 38 -10.65 -1.93 9.49
CA HIS A 38 -9.50 -2.74 9.87
C HIS A 38 -8.77 -3.27 8.62
N LYS A 39 -9.50 -3.88 7.68
CA LYS A 39 -8.93 -4.42 6.43
C LYS A 39 -8.34 -3.32 5.53
N LEU A 40 -8.97 -2.14 5.46
CA LEU A 40 -8.37 -1.00 4.77
C LEU A 40 -7.07 -0.51 5.43
N LYS A 41 -6.94 -0.59 6.76
CA LYS A 41 -5.67 -0.27 7.45
C LYS A 41 -4.57 -1.28 7.10
N LEU A 42 -4.92 -2.56 6.94
CA LEU A 42 -3.97 -3.57 6.45
C LEU A 42 -3.49 -3.22 5.03
N CYS A 43 -4.42 -2.87 4.14
CA CYS A 43 -4.09 -2.40 2.78
C CYS A 43 -3.09 -1.23 2.80
N VAL A 44 -3.34 -0.21 3.63
CA VAL A 44 -2.43 0.94 3.82
C VAL A 44 -1.06 0.53 4.37
N LYS A 45 -1.01 -0.40 5.32
CA LYS A 45 0.24 -0.89 5.90
C LYS A 45 1.14 -1.48 4.80
N GLU A 46 0.57 -2.32 3.95
CA GLU A 46 1.30 -2.98 2.86
C GLU A 46 1.70 -2.00 1.74
N LEU A 47 0.85 -1.01 1.42
CA LEU A 47 1.23 0.08 0.50
C LEU A 47 2.37 0.93 1.06
N ASN A 48 2.36 1.26 2.36
CA ASN A 48 3.45 2.01 2.97
C ASN A 48 4.76 1.21 2.96
N GLU A 49 4.70 -0.11 3.17
CA GLU A 49 5.86 -0.98 3.03
C GLU A 49 6.38 -0.98 1.58
N SER A 50 5.51 -1.14 0.59
CA SER A 50 5.86 -1.00 -0.84
C SER A 50 6.56 0.33 -1.13
N ARG A 51 5.99 1.43 -0.63
CA ARG A 51 6.52 2.79 -0.81
C ARG A 51 7.93 2.94 -0.21
N ILE A 52 8.19 2.34 0.94
CA ILE A 52 9.53 2.33 1.57
C ILE A 52 10.52 1.61 0.66
N TRP A 53 10.16 0.44 0.14
CA TRP A 53 11.05 -0.31 -0.75
C TRP A 53 11.31 0.40 -2.07
N LEU A 54 10.28 1.01 -2.68
CA LEU A 54 10.42 1.86 -3.87
C LEU A 54 11.35 3.05 -3.60
N LYS A 55 11.22 3.70 -2.43
CA LYS A 55 12.09 4.81 -2.01
C LYS A 55 13.54 4.37 -1.85
N ILE A 56 13.78 3.20 -1.26
CA ILE A 56 15.13 2.63 -1.11
C ILE A 56 15.76 2.40 -2.49
N ILE A 57 15.01 1.84 -3.45
CA ILE A 57 15.53 1.62 -4.81
C ILE A 57 15.84 2.95 -5.49
N LEU A 58 14.94 3.94 -5.42
CA LEU A 58 15.15 5.27 -6.00
C LEU A 58 16.38 5.99 -5.42
N GLY A 59 16.66 5.80 -4.13
CA GLY A 59 17.83 6.37 -3.46
C GLY A 59 19.11 5.55 -3.60
N SER A 60 19.08 4.42 -4.30
CA SER A 60 20.22 3.52 -4.47
C SER A 60 20.84 3.66 -5.86
N ASN A 61 22.10 3.21 -6.02
CA ASN A 61 22.74 3.05 -7.34
C ASN A 61 22.29 1.76 -8.06
N MET A 62 21.14 1.19 -7.71
CA MET A 62 20.61 0.03 -8.44
C MET A 62 20.06 0.46 -9.81
N PRO A 63 20.19 -0.37 -10.85
CA PRO A 63 19.54 -0.13 -12.12
C PRO A 63 18.02 -0.11 -11.89
N ALA A 64 17.43 1.08 -12.00
CA ALA A 64 16.00 1.30 -11.91
C ALA A 64 15.42 1.44 -13.32
N THR A 65 14.15 1.07 -13.48
CA THR A 65 13.41 1.38 -14.71
C THR A 65 13.06 2.86 -14.74
N ALA A 66 12.93 3.44 -15.93
CA ALA A 66 12.50 4.84 -16.10
C ALA A 66 11.14 5.14 -15.44
N ASN A 67 10.32 4.10 -15.23
CA ASN A 67 8.98 4.23 -14.67
C ASN A 67 8.95 4.20 -13.14
N LEU A 68 10.06 3.92 -12.46
CA LEU A 68 10.07 3.77 -10.99
C LEU A 68 9.54 5.01 -10.24
N PRO A 69 9.84 6.26 -10.66
CA PRO A 69 9.24 7.46 -10.05
C PRO A 69 7.71 7.52 -10.21
N SER A 70 7.17 7.08 -11.37
CA SER A 70 5.71 7.00 -11.59
C SER A 70 5.07 6.00 -10.64
N VAL A 71 5.65 4.80 -10.54
CA VAL A 71 5.16 3.74 -9.64
C VAL A 71 5.19 4.20 -8.18
N PHE A 72 6.22 4.95 -7.78
CA PHE A 72 6.27 5.56 -6.45
C PHE A 72 5.15 6.59 -6.23
N SER A 73 4.86 7.44 -7.21
CA SER A 73 3.73 8.40 -7.15
C SER A 73 2.39 7.67 -7.04
N GLU A 74 2.15 6.66 -7.89
CA GLU A 74 0.94 5.86 -7.87
C GLU A 74 0.73 5.16 -6.52
N CYS A 75 1.80 4.65 -5.92
CA CYS A 75 1.74 4.06 -4.57
C CYS A 75 1.33 5.10 -3.50
N ASP A 76 1.84 6.34 -3.59
CA ASP A 76 1.45 7.44 -2.70
C ASP A 76 -0.02 7.85 -2.91
N GLU A 77 -0.47 7.91 -4.15
CA GLU A 77 -1.86 8.20 -4.52
C GLU A 77 -2.82 7.14 -3.97
N LEU A 78 -2.48 5.86 -4.12
CA LEU A 78 -3.23 4.76 -3.52
C LEU A 78 -3.32 4.88 -2.00
N CYS A 79 -2.21 5.17 -1.31
CA CYS A 79 -2.23 5.45 0.14
C CYS A 79 -3.24 6.56 0.50
N ARG A 80 -3.24 7.67 -0.26
CA ARG A 80 -4.18 8.79 -0.04
C ARG A 80 -5.63 8.38 -0.25
N ILE A 81 -5.92 7.62 -1.30
CA ILE A 81 -7.27 7.12 -1.62
C ILE A 81 -7.81 6.23 -0.50
N ILE A 82 -7.00 5.28 -0.02
CA ILE A 82 -7.43 4.37 1.04
C ILE A 82 -7.56 5.10 2.38
N HIS A 83 -6.65 6.03 2.70
CA HIS A 83 -6.80 6.90 3.88
C HIS A 83 -8.08 7.74 3.83
N ALA A 84 -8.42 8.31 2.67
CA ALA A 84 -9.66 9.06 2.50
C ALA A 84 -10.89 8.15 2.73
N SER A 85 -10.85 6.91 2.23
CA SER A 85 -11.90 5.91 2.43
C SER A 85 -12.08 5.56 3.91
N ILE A 86 -10.98 5.35 4.65
CA ILE A 86 -11.00 5.12 6.11
C ILE A 86 -11.60 6.32 6.84
N ARG A 87 -11.21 7.55 6.49
CA ARG A 87 -11.74 8.78 7.12
C ARG A 87 -13.25 8.89 6.91
N THR A 88 -13.73 8.65 5.70
CA THR A 88 -15.15 8.65 5.37
C THR A 88 -15.92 7.59 6.16
N ALA A 89 -15.38 6.36 6.25
CA ALA A 89 -15.99 5.28 7.02
C ALA A 89 -16.08 5.61 8.53
N LYS A 90 -15.01 6.16 9.12
CA LYS A 90 -15.01 6.61 10.52
C LYS A 90 -16.01 7.72 10.80
N ASN A 91 -16.18 8.65 9.87
CA ASN A 91 -17.15 9.75 10.03
C ASN A 91 -18.60 9.24 10.04
N LYS A 92 -18.92 8.18 9.29
CA LYS A 92 -20.24 7.52 9.35
C LYS A 92 -20.51 6.84 10.69
N GLN A 93 -19.45 6.45 11.40
CA GLN A 93 -19.51 5.78 12.70
C GLN A 93 -19.81 6.73 13.86
N ARG A 94 -19.51 8.02 13.69
CA ARG A 94 -19.83 9.05 14.68
C ARG A 94 -21.31 9.40 14.57
N PRO A 95 -22.09 9.36 15.67
CA PRO A 95 -23.45 9.90 15.63
C PRO A 95 -23.38 11.36 15.16
N ARG A 96 -24.28 11.74 14.25
CA ARG A 96 -24.41 13.15 13.85
C ARG A 96 -24.78 13.96 15.10
N PRO A 97 -24.16 15.13 15.30
CA PRO A 97 -24.54 16.01 16.40
C PRO A 97 -26.00 16.42 16.29
#